data_AF-A0A0A2MSP5-F1
#
_entry.id   AF-A0A0A2MSP5-F1
#
_cell.length_a   1.000
_cell.length_b   1.000
_cell.length_c   1.000
_cell.angle_alpha   90.00
_cell.angle_beta   90.00
_cell.angle_gamma   90.00
#
_symmetry.space_group_name_H-M   'P 1'
#
loop_
_entity.id
_entity.type
_entity.pdbx_description
1 polymer ?
#
loop_
_entity_poly.entity_id
_entity_poly.type
_entity_poly.pdbx_seq_one_letter_code
_entity_poly.pdbx_strand_id
1 'polypeptide(L)'
;MNGTLYQQDGKNYFLLNDTEIYYKNLEITYNHIVNDIQASFLYFAYVTLCASTLEASLNQIIFAFYIDKFGPNSYKKYSESLINMGFSNKLHTIPNIVSNSKFCIDTNCFTIKKLDELIVLRNRILHKKPMLRETDYDLNNIETGMEVTFKHDNYIEKIDKSHCLHFHKAIMNFKKDFVNPFFDKTLSPNGLIMAV
;
A
#
# COMPACT_ATOMS: atom_id res chain seq x y z
N MET A 1 15.14 4.24 -15.89
CA MET A 1 15.10 3.43 -14.66
C MET A 1 16.35 3.77 -13.88
N ASN A 2 16.22 4.15 -12.62
CA ASN A 2 17.34 4.53 -11.77
C ASN A 2 17.65 3.38 -10.81
N GLY A 3 18.90 3.26 -10.38
CA GLY A 3 19.32 2.26 -9.42
C GLY A 3 20.65 2.61 -8.79
N THR A 4 20.99 1.90 -7.71
CA THR A 4 22.20 2.13 -6.92
C THR A 4 23.17 0.96 -7.11
N LEU A 5 24.43 1.28 -7.41
CA LEU A 5 25.50 0.29 -7.52
C LEU A 5 26.18 0.07 -6.16
N TYR A 6 26.41 -1.17 -5.80
CA TYR A 6 27.16 -1.58 -4.61
C TYR A 6 28.29 -2.52 -5.01
N GLN A 7 29.43 -2.43 -4.33
CA GLN A 7 30.55 -3.35 -4.51
C GLN A 7 30.93 -3.97 -3.17
N GLN A 8 30.99 -5.31 -3.12
CA GLN A 8 31.39 -6.05 -1.93
C GLN A 8 32.07 -7.36 -2.35
N ASP A 9 33.19 -7.70 -1.72
CA ASP A 9 33.93 -8.96 -1.95
C ASP A 9 34.25 -9.22 -3.44
N GLY A 10 34.65 -8.18 -4.16
CA GLY A 10 34.99 -8.27 -5.59
C GLY A 10 33.78 -8.44 -6.53
N LYS A 11 32.54 -8.40 -6.02
CA LYS A 11 31.30 -8.49 -6.80
C LYS A 11 30.60 -7.15 -6.87
N ASN A 12 29.92 -6.90 -7.98
CA ASN A 12 29.08 -5.73 -8.20
C ASN A 12 27.61 -6.14 -8.09
N TYR A 13 26.83 -5.33 -7.39
CA TYR A 13 25.40 -5.51 -7.16
C TYR A 13 24.67 -4.25 -7.63
N PHE A 14 23.49 -4.41 -8.21
CA PHE A 14 22.67 -3.30 -8.66
C PHE A 14 21.29 -3.38 -8.02
N LEU A 15 20.95 -2.38 -7.22
CA LEU A 15 19.61 -2.22 -6.66
C LEU A 15 18.78 -1.38 -7.62
N LEU A 16 17.84 -2.03 -8.31
CA LEU A 16 16.85 -1.33 -9.13
C LEU A 16 15.80 -0.67 -8.22
N ASN A 17 15.41 0.56 -8.54
CA ASN A 17 14.19 1.16 -8.00
C ASN A 17 13.11 1.18 -9.10
N ASP A 18 12.21 0.21 -9.06
CA ASP A 18 11.12 0.04 -10.02
C ASP A 18 9.81 0.70 -9.59
N THR A 19 9.76 1.28 -8.38
CA THR A 19 8.55 1.93 -7.83
C THR A 19 8.05 3.07 -8.70
N GLU A 20 8.93 3.75 -9.45
CA GLU A 20 8.55 4.80 -10.41
C GLU A 20 7.63 4.29 -11.53
N ILE A 21 7.73 3.02 -11.92
CA ILE A 21 6.80 2.42 -12.89
C ILE A 21 5.39 2.38 -12.31
N TYR A 22 5.26 2.02 -11.02
CA TYR A 22 3.99 1.98 -10.33
C TYR A 22 3.36 3.37 -10.25
N TYR A 23 4.13 4.38 -9.83
CA TYR A 23 3.66 5.77 -9.79
C TYR A 23 3.27 6.29 -11.18
N LYS A 24 4.04 6.00 -12.23
CA LYS A 24 3.69 6.38 -13.59
C LYS A 24 2.37 5.78 -14.04
N ASN A 25 2.14 4.49 -13.78
CA ASN A 25 0.87 3.84 -14.12
C ASN A 25 -0.29 4.38 -13.29
N LEU A 26 -0.07 4.68 -12.00
CA LEU A 26 -1.07 5.35 -11.16
C LEU A 26 -1.53 6.68 -11.74
N GLU A 27 -0.60 7.54 -12.17
CA GLU A 27 -0.91 8.83 -12.79
C GLU A 27 -1.72 8.65 -14.08
N ILE A 28 -1.32 7.71 -14.95
CA ILE A 28 -2.04 7.43 -16.19
C ILE A 28 -3.48 7.00 -15.89
N THR A 29 -3.67 5.98 -15.04
CA THR A 29 -5.01 5.48 -14.71
C THR A 29 -5.85 6.52 -13.95
N TYR A 30 -5.22 7.32 -13.08
CA TYR A 30 -5.89 8.43 -12.39
C TYR A 30 -6.48 9.43 -13.38
N ASN A 31 -5.71 9.83 -14.39
CA ASN A 31 -6.18 10.75 -15.43
C ASN A 31 -7.37 10.20 -16.20
N HIS A 32 -7.43 8.89 -16.46
CA HIS A 32 -8.63 8.27 -17.02
C HIS A 32 -9.83 8.35 -16.07
N ILE A 33 -9.66 8.06 -14.78
CA ILE A 33 -10.73 8.13 -13.77
C ILE A 33 -11.27 9.56 -13.60
N VAL A 34 -10.41 10.58 -13.66
CA VAL A 34 -10.81 11.97 -13.51
C VAL A 34 -11.60 12.44 -14.73
N ASN A 35 -11.14 12.12 -15.93
CA ASN A 35 -11.66 12.70 -17.18
C ASN A 35 -12.80 11.91 -17.83
N ASP A 36 -12.97 10.63 -17.50
CA ASP A 36 -14.00 9.77 -18.09
C ASP A 36 -15.21 9.58 -17.15
N ILE A 37 -16.41 9.81 -17.69
CA ILE A 37 -17.69 9.69 -16.98
C ILE A 37 -18.07 8.22 -16.74
N GLN A 38 -17.52 7.27 -17.50
CA GLN A 38 -17.83 5.83 -17.40
C GLN A 38 -16.68 4.95 -16.88
N ALA A 39 -15.69 5.53 -16.19
CA ALA A 39 -14.53 4.78 -15.68
C ALA A 39 -14.80 3.86 -14.46
N SER A 40 -16.04 3.59 -14.07
CA SER A 40 -16.35 2.83 -12.84
C SER A 40 -15.74 1.43 -12.80
N PHE A 41 -15.64 0.77 -13.96
CA PHE A 41 -14.99 -0.53 -14.09
C PHE A 41 -13.49 -0.51 -13.75
N LEU A 42 -12.84 0.67 -13.78
CA LEU A 42 -11.42 0.83 -13.43
C LEU A 42 -11.19 0.98 -11.93
N TYR A 43 -12.21 1.32 -11.14
CA TYR A 43 -12.02 1.71 -9.74
C TYR A 43 -11.39 0.61 -8.90
N PHE A 44 -11.84 -0.63 -9.06
CA PHE A 44 -11.24 -1.78 -8.38
C PHE A 44 -9.76 -1.98 -8.74
N ALA A 45 -9.44 -1.98 -10.04
CA ALA A 45 -8.08 -2.14 -10.52
C ALA A 45 -7.19 -0.99 -10.01
N TYR A 46 -7.73 0.22 -9.97
CA TYR A 46 -7.03 1.39 -9.50
C TYR A 46 -6.73 1.36 -8.00
N VAL A 47 -7.71 0.99 -7.17
CA VAL A 47 -7.52 0.78 -5.72
C VAL A 47 -6.47 -0.30 -5.47
N THR A 48 -6.49 -1.37 -6.26
CA THR A 48 -5.48 -2.44 -6.17
C THR A 48 -4.09 -1.92 -6.54
N LEU A 49 -3.98 -1.15 -7.62
CA LEU A 49 -2.72 -0.51 -8.04
C LEU A 49 -2.20 0.47 -6.98
N CYS A 50 -3.08 1.23 -6.34
CA CYS A 50 -2.76 2.10 -5.20
C CYS A 50 -2.10 1.29 -4.08
N ALA A 51 -2.75 0.21 -3.64
CA ALA A 51 -2.25 -0.64 -2.56
C ALA A 51 -0.91 -1.30 -2.92
N SER A 52 -0.77 -1.81 -4.15
CA SER A 52 0.48 -2.40 -4.64
C SER A 52 1.62 -1.39 -4.70
N THR A 53 1.34 -0.15 -5.13
CA THR A 53 2.34 0.93 -5.17
C THR A 53 2.84 1.27 -3.78
N LEU A 54 1.94 1.40 -2.81
CA LEU A 54 2.31 1.67 -1.43
C LEU A 54 3.16 0.53 -0.85
N GLU A 55 2.73 -0.72 -1.01
CA GLU A 55 3.49 -1.88 -0.50
C GLU A 55 4.87 -2.00 -1.16
N ALA A 56 4.95 -1.83 -2.47
CA ALA A 56 6.22 -1.83 -3.21
C ALA A 56 7.15 -0.71 -2.71
N SER A 57 6.61 0.50 -2.48
CA SER A 57 7.39 1.63 -1.95
C SER A 57 7.96 1.33 -0.56
N LEU A 58 7.13 0.80 0.35
CA LEU A 58 7.57 0.42 1.70
C LEU A 58 8.65 -0.67 1.66
N ASN A 59 8.45 -1.70 0.83
CA ASN A 59 9.42 -2.78 0.68
C ASN A 59 10.74 -2.27 0.08
N GLN A 60 10.70 -1.36 -0.90
CA GLN A 60 11.88 -0.75 -1.50
C GLN A 60 12.67 0.07 -0.47
N ILE A 61 11.97 0.83 0.37
CA ILE A 61 12.58 1.61 1.47
C ILE A 61 13.27 0.69 2.47
N ILE A 62 12.61 -0.41 2.90
CA ILE A 62 13.23 -1.42 3.76
C ILE A 62 14.49 -1.97 3.10
N PHE A 63 14.39 -2.39 1.83
CA PHE A 63 15.49 -3.01 1.11
C PHE A 63 16.70 -2.07 1.00
N ALA A 64 16.46 -0.83 0.59
CA ALA A 64 17.50 0.20 0.48
C ALA A 64 18.15 0.51 1.83
N PHE A 65 17.35 0.72 2.89
CA PHE A 65 17.87 1.00 4.23
C PHE A 65 18.78 -0.12 4.76
N TYR A 66 18.37 -1.38 4.62
CA TYR A 66 19.15 -2.51 5.12
C TYR A 66 20.37 -2.84 4.26
N ILE A 67 20.30 -2.62 2.94
CA ILE A 67 21.50 -2.72 2.08
C ILE A 67 22.51 -1.65 2.47
N ASP A 68 22.09 -0.39 2.63
CA ASP A 68 22.99 0.70 3.02
C ASP A 68 23.65 0.43 4.39
N LYS A 69 22.92 -0.21 5.31
CA LYS A 69 23.38 -0.45 6.68
C LYS A 69 24.25 -1.70 6.82
N PHE A 70 23.98 -2.78 6.08
CA PHE A 70 24.63 -4.10 6.27
C PHE A 70 25.32 -4.65 5.03
N GLY A 71 25.20 -3.99 3.89
CA GLY A 71 25.75 -4.42 2.62
C GLY A 71 24.95 -5.54 1.93
N PRO A 72 25.19 -5.75 0.62
CA PRO A 72 24.45 -6.71 -0.21
C PRO A 72 24.55 -8.17 0.25
N ASN A 73 25.57 -8.55 1.02
CA ASN A 73 25.71 -9.94 1.50
C ASN A 73 24.90 -10.23 2.77
N SER A 74 24.56 -9.21 3.57
CA SER A 74 23.93 -9.40 4.88
C SER A 74 22.54 -8.77 5.02
N TYR A 75 22.12 -7.88 4.13
CA TYR A 75 20.86 -7.15 4.26
C TYR A 75 19.65 -8.08 4.49
N LYS A 76 19.58 -9.21 3.77
CA LYS A 76 18.42 -10.11 3.77
C LYS A 76 18.13 -10.66 5.16
N LYS A 77 19.17 -11.01 5.92
CA LYS A 77 19.06 -11.52 7.29
C LYS A 77 18.29 -10.56 8.21
N TYR A 78 18.37 -9.27 7.94
CA TYR A 78 17.80 -8.23 8.79
C TYR A 78 16.55 -7.58 8.20
N SER A 79 16.34 -7.64 6.89
CA SER A 79 15.16 -7.05 6.23
C SER A 79 13.97 -8.01 6.12
N GLU A 80 14.20 -9.33 6.10
CA GLU A 80 13.17 -10.32 5.75
C GLU A 80 11.97 -10.31 6.70
N SER A 81 12.17 -10.12 8.00
CA SER A 81 11.06 -10.01 8.97
C SER A 81 10.18 -8.78 8.73
N LEU A 82 10.77 -7.66 8.33
CA LEU A 82 10.05 -6.43 8.02
C LEU A 82 9.34 -6.50 6.67
N ILE A 83 9.95 -7.15 5.68
CA ILE A 83 9.32 -7.42 4.38
C ILE A 83 8.10 -8.33 4.55
N ASN A 84 8.14 -9.29 5.48
CA ASN A 84 7.02 -10.21 5.74
C ASN A 84 6.01 -9.69 6.78
N MET A 85 6.25 -8.52 7.35
CA MET A 85 5.35 -7.90 8.32
C MET A 85 3.99 -7.56 7.69
N GLY A 86 2.92 -7.57 8.50
CA GLY A 86 1.59 -7.14 8.05
C GLY A 86 1.61 -5.71 7.48
N PHE A 87 0.84 -5.48 6.41
CA PHE A 87 0.91 -4.25 5.62
C PHE A 87 0.66 -2.97 6.43
N SER A 88 -0.33 -2.95 7.32
CA SER A 88 -0.57 -1.81 8.21
C SER A 88 0.61 -1.57 9.16
N ASN A 89 1.14 -2.63 9.78
CA ASN A 89 2.31 -2.51 10.65
C ASN A 89 3.54 -1.96 9.92
N LYS A 90 3.76 -2.35 8.64
CA LYS A 90 4.82 -1.76 7.81
C LYS A 90 4.66 -0.25 7.70
N LEU A 91 3.47 0.21 7.33
CA LEU A 91 3.18 1.64 7.15
C LEU A 91 3.58 2.43 8.41
N HIS A 92 3.11 1.99 9.58
CA HIS A 92 3.32 2.72 10.84
C HIS A 92 4.73 2.61 11.41
N THR A 93 5.46 1.53 11.13
CA THR A 93 6.75 1.26 11.79
C THR A 93 7.95 1.73 10.96
N ILE A 94 7.86 1.69 9.63
CA ILE A 94 9.00 1.96 8.74
C ILE A 94 9.63 3.35 8.97
N PRO A 95 8.88 4.46 9.07
CA PRO A 95 9.47 5.77 9.31
C PRO A 95 10.31 5.85 10.59
N ASN A 96 9.89 5.14 11.65
CA ASN A 96 10.66 5.06 12.88
C ASN A 96 11.95 4.26 12.70
N ILE A 97 11.88 3.12 12.03
CA ILE A 97 13.06 2.27 11.79
C ILE A 97 14.09 3.00 10.94
N VAL A 98 13.70 3.56 9.80
CA VAL A 98 14.65 4.14 8.84
C VAL A 98 15.24 5.47 9.30
N SER A 99 14.55 6.16 10.22
CA SER A 99 15.07 7.37 10.86
C SER A 99 15.95 7.10 12.08
N ASN A 100 16.20 5.82 12.43
CA ASN A 100 16.82 5.41 13.69
C ASN A 100 16.11 6.05 14.90
N SER A 101 14.80 5.86 14.95
CA SER A 101 13.91 6.29 16.04
C SER A 101 13.76 7.80 16.24
N LYS A 102 14.20 8.62 15.27
CA LYS A 102 14.05 10.08 15.31
C LYS A 102 12.65 10.55 14.93
N PHE A 103 11.95 9.78 14.10
CA PHE A 103 10.64 10.15 13.57
C PHE A 103 9.58 9.08 13.85
N CYS A 104 8.32 9.48 13.90
CA CYS A 104 7.15 8.61 13.95
C CYS A 104 6.06 9.14 13.00
N ILE A 105 5.06 8.31 12.69
CA ILE A 105 3.94 8.72 11.86
C ILE A 105 2.93 9.55 12.68
N ASP A 106 2.43 10.65 12.09
CA ASP A 106 1.19 11.28 12.56
C ASP A 106 -0.03 10.47 12.10
N THR A 107 -0.56 9.65 13.00
CA THR A 107 -1.73 8.80 12.75
C THR A 107 -3.03 9.61 12.54
N ASN A 108 -3.02 10.89 12.89
CA ASN A 108 -4.18 11.76 12.74
C ASN A 108 -4.24 12.46 11.38
N CYS A 109 -3.15 12.46 10.62
CA CYS A 109 -3.10 13.18 9.35
C CYS A 109 -3.95 12.50 8.28
N PHE A 110 -4.43 13.30 7.31
CA PHE A 110 -5.28 12.82 6.22
C PHE A 110 -4.63 11.67 5.45
N THR A 111 -3.35 11.81 5.11
CA THR A 111 -2.62 10.83 4.30
C THR A 111 -2.66 9.46 4.96
N ILE A 112 -2.31 9.38 6.25
CA ILE A 112 -2.21 8.10 6.95
C ILE A 112 -3.56 7.45 7.15
N LYS A 113 -4.59 8.22 7.54
CA LYS A 113 -5.96 7.72 7.63
C LYS A 113 -6.44 7.10 6.31
N LYS A 114 -6.13 7.75 5.17
CA LYS A 114 -6.51 7.23 3.85
C LYS A 114 -5.68 6.05 3.41
N LEU A 115 -4.40 5.97 3.77
CA LEU A 115 -3.59 4.77 3.50
C LEU A 115 -4.03 3.58 4.36
N ASP A 116 -4.42 3.78 5.62
CA ASP A 116 -5.00 2.71 6.45
C ASP A 116 -6.34 2.22 5.88
N GLU A 117 -7.24 3.14 5.47
CA GLU A 117 -8.48 2.80 4.77
C GLU A 117 -8.21 1.98 3.49
N LEU A 118 -7.21 2.38 2.69
CA LEU A 118 -6.78 1.66 1.49
C LEU A 118 -6.34 0.23 1.81
N ILE A 119 -5.51 0.04 2.85
CA ILE A 119 -5.02 -1.27 3.28
C ILE A 119 -6.18 -2.17 3.71
N VAL A 120 -7.10 -1.63 4.52
CA VAL A 120 -8.29 -2.37 4.98
C VAL A 120 -9.16 -2.76 3.80
N LEU A 121 -9.42 -1.83 2.87
CA LEU A 121 -10.24 -2.09 1.68
C LEU A 121 -9.59 -3.15 0.78
N ARG A 122 -8.29 -3.04 0.50
CA ARG A 122 -7.53 -4.05 -0.26
C ARG A 122 -7.66 -5.44 0.37
N ASN A 123 -7.50 -5.52 1.69
CA ASN A 123 -7.56 -6.80 2.40
C ASN A 123 -8.97 -7.41 2.32
N ARG A 124 -10.02 -6.60 2.41
CA ARG A 124 -11.41 -7.08 2.27
C ARG A 124 -11.73 -7.58 0.87
N ILE A 125 -11.15 -6.96 -0.16
CA ILE A 125 -11.43 -7.33 -1.55
C ILE A 125 -10.58 -8.52 -2.01
N LEU A 126 -9.27 -8.49 -1.78
CA LEU A 126 -8.34 -9.51 -2.30
C LEU A 126 -8.19 -10.73 -1.39
N HIS A 127 -8.37 -10.55 -0.08
CA HIS A 127 -8.20 -11.61 0.93
C HIS A 127 -9.53 -11.94 1.60
N LYS A 128 -10.61 -11.97 0.80
CA LYS A 128 -11.95 -12.28 1.28
C LYS A 128 -11.96 -13.65 1.95
N LYS A 129 -12.18 -13.67 3.26
CA LYS A 129 -12.34 -14.91 4.00
C LYS A 129 -13.75 -15.46 3.78
N PRO A 130 -13.92 -16.78 3.58
CA PRO A 130 -15.24 -17.38 3.60
C PRO A 130 -15.91 -17.09 4.94
N MET A 131 -17.20 -16.74 4.92
CA MET A 131 -18.00 -16.50 6.11
C MET A 131 -19.17 -17.46 6.11
N LEU A 132 -19.31 -18.23 7.20
CA LEU A 132 -20.55 -18.91 7.53
C LEU A 132 -21.49 -17.87 8.17
N ARG A 133 -22.71 -17.77 7.67
CA ARG A 133 -23.74 -16.88 8.25
C ARG A 133 -24.87 -17.74 8.79
N GLU A 134 -25.32 -17.41 9.99
CA GLU A 134 -26.58 -17.91 10.52
C GLU A 134 -27.73 -17.33 9.69
N THR A 135 -28.78 -18.13 9.54
CA THR A 135 -29.92 -17.80 8.68
C THR A 135 -31.19 -18.10 9.46
N ASP A 136 -32.11 -17.13 9.50
CA ASP A 136 -33.41 -17.29 10.15
C ASP A 136 -34.43 -18.03 9.26
N TYR A 137 -33.97 -18.60 8.14
CA TYR A 137 -34.83 -19.38 7.25
C TYR A 137 -35.30 -20.65 7.95
N ASP A 138 -36.62 -20.80 8.05
CA ASP A 138 -37.25 -22.05 8.48
C ASP A 138 -37.09 -23.09 7.38
N LEU A 139 -36.14 -24.02 7.61
CA LEU A 139 -35.81 -25.10 6.69
C LEU A 139 -37.01 -26.02 6.38
N ASN A 140 -38.07 -25.99 7.18
CA ASN A 140 -39.27 -26.80 6.99
C ASN A 140 -40.21 -26.26 5.90
N ASN A 141 -40.01 -25.03 5.43
CA ASN A 141 -40.83 -24.35 4.41
C ASN A 141 -40.05 -24.07 3.11
N ILE A 142 -38.98 -24.83 2.84
CA ILE A 142 -38.16 -24.65 1.63
C ILE A 142 -38.64 -25.62 0.55
N GLU A 143 -39.13 -25.08 -0.56
CA GLU A 143 -39.43 -25.86 -1.76
C GLU A 143 -38.20 -25.97 -2.67
N THR A 144 -38.05 -27.12 -3.35
CA THR A 144 -37.01 -27.31 -4.36
C THR A 144 -37.18 -26.29 -5.48
N GLY A 145 -36.18 -25.42 -5.67
CA GLY A 145 -36.20 -24.33 -6.65
C GLY A 145 -36.55 -22.95 -6.09
N MET A 146 -36.76 -22.82 -4.77
CA MET A 146 -36.94 -21.52 -4.11
C MET A 146 -35.68 -20.66 -4.23
N GLU A 147 -35.78 -19.51 -4.89
CA GLU A 147 -34.69 -18.53 -4.93
C GLU A 147 -34.52 -17.84 -3.57
N VAL A 148 -33.37 -18.06 -2.93
CA VAL A 148 -33.00 -17.38 -1.69
C VAL A 148 -32.02 -16.25 -2.02
N THR A 149 -32.40 -15.01 -1.75
CA THR A 149 -31.54 -13.84 -1.96
C THR A 149 -30.80 -13.47 -0.69
N PHE A 150 -29.46 -13.61 -0.70
CA PHE A 150 -28.62 -13.12 0.39
C PHE A 150 -28.10 -11.73 0.10
N LYS A 151 -28.38 -10.75 0.97
CA LYS A 151 -27.69 -9.45 0.93
C LYS A 151 -26.23 -9.63 1.36
N HIS A 152 -25.33 -9.56 0.38
CA HIS A 152 -23.89 -9.59 0.62
C HIS A 152 -23.31 -8.18 0.51
N ASP A 153 -22.44 -7.81 1.46
CA ASP A 153 -21.65 -6.58 1.32
C ASP A 153 -20.57 -6.78 0.26
N ASN A 154 -20.87 -6.39 -0.98
CA ASN A 154 -19.86 -6.34 -2.03
C ASN A 154 -19.00 -5.07 -1.88
N TYR A 155 -17.81 -5.22 -1.30
CA TYR A 155 -16.87 -4.10 -1.15
C TYR A 155 -16.36 -3.55 -2.50
N ILE A 156 -16.41 -4.33 -3.58
CA ILE A 156 -16.00 -3.89 -4.93
C ILE A 156 -17.02 -2.89 -5.47
N GLU A 157 -18.32 -3.20 -5.36
CA GLU A 157 -19.40 -2.33 -5.84
C GLU A 157 -19.53 -1.02 -5.03
N LYS A 158 -18.98 -1.00 -3.81
CA LYS A 158 -18.95 0.20 -2.97
C LYS A 158 -17.78 1.14 -3.29
N ILE A 159 -16.85 0.75 -4.16
CA ILE A 159 -15.77 1.64 -4.59
C ILE A 159 -16.36 2.66 -5.57
N ASP A 160 -16.16 3.93 -5.26
CA ASP A 160 -16.58 5.04 -6.11
C ASP A 160 -15.37 5.90 -6.53
N LYS A 161 -15.67 6.94 -7.32
CA LYS A 161 -14.65 7.90 -7.76
C LYS A 161 -13.97 8.59 -6.58
N SER A 162 -14.71 8.91 -5.51
CA SER A 162 -14.18 9.60 -4.33
C SER A 162 -13.09 8.78 -3.63
N HIS A 163 -13.27 7.46 -3.51
CA HIS A 163 -12.24 6.56 -3.01
C HIS A 163 -10.97 6.67 -3.86
N CYS A 164 -11.09 6.60 -5.18
CA CYS A 164 -9.96 6.71 -6.10
C CYS A 164 -9.21 8.04 -5.92
N LEU A 165 -9.94 9.16 -5.86
CA LEU A 165 -9.34 10.49 -5.68
C LEU A 165 -8.61 10.63 -4.34
N HIS A 166 -9.23 10.17 -3.25
CA HIS A 166 -8.64 10.27 -1.91
C HIS A 166 -7.41 9.38 -1.76
N PHE A 167 -7.44 8.15 -2.26
CA PHE A 167 -6.28 7.25 -2.20
C PHE A 167 -5.15 7.73 -3.11
N HIS A 168 -5.46 8.26 -4.29
CA HIS A 168 -4.46 8.88 -5.15
C HIS A 168 -3.73 10.00 -4.41
N LYS A 169 -4.49 10.96 -3.86
CA LYS A 169 -3.92 12.09 -3.10
C LYS A 169 -3.06 11.61 -1.94
N ALA A 170 -3.52 10.61 -1.19
CA ALA A 170 -2.77 10.06 -0.07
C ALA A 170 -1.45 9.40 -0.52
N ILE A 171 -1.46 8.62 -1.60
CA ILE A 171 -0.25 7.99 -2.14
C ILE A 171 0.74 9.04 -2.66
N MET A 172 0.26 10.06 -3.37
CA MET A 172 1.13 11.12 -3.88
C MET A 172 1.73 11.96 -2.75
N ASN A 173 0.96 12.26 -1.71
CA ASN A 173 1.49 12.88 -0.49
C ASN A 173 2.53 11.99 0.18
N PHE A 174 2.27 10.69 0.34
CA PHE A 174 3.23 9.76 0.92
C PHE A 174 4.53 9.68 0.10
N LYS A 175 4.42 9.68 -1.23
CA LYS A 175 5.58 9.76 -2.12
C LYS A 175 6.40 11.03 -1.84
N LYS A 176 5.72 12.18 -1.87
CA LYS A 176 6.32 13.50 -1.73
C LYS A 176 6.96 13.72 -0.35
N ASP A 177 6.27 13.33 0.70
CA ASP A 177 6.60 13.71 2.08
C ASP A 177 7.43 12.63 2.80
N PHE A 178 7.52 11.41 2.26
CA PHE A 178 8.28 10.33 2.87
C PHE A 178 9.19 9.58 1.89
N VAL A 179 8.65 9.05 0.78
CA VAL A 179 9.43 8.19 -0.14
C VAL A 179 10.58 8.97 -0.79
N ASN A 180 10.30 10.11 -1.43
CA ASN A 180 11.34 10.91 -2.09
C ASN A 180 12.35 11.45 -1.07
N PRO A 181 11.95 12.09 0.06
CA PRO A 181 12.91 12.57 1.04
C PRO A 181 13.78 11.47 1.67
N PHE A 182 13.26 10.24 1.79
CA PHE A 182 14.06 9.09 2.21
C PHE A 182 15.19 8.80 1.21
N PHE A 183 14.86 8.64 -0.07
CA PHE A 183 15.87 8.34 -1.10
C PHE A 183 16.83 9.51 -1.36
N ASP A 184 16.34 10.75 -1.23
CA ASP A 184 17.12 11.97 -1.40
C ASP A 184 17.96 12.32 -0.15
N LYS A 185 17.81 11.56 0.95
CA LYS A 185 18.48 11.77 2.25
C LYS A 185 18.16 13.14 2.88
N THR A 186 16.95 13.64 2.65
CA THR A 186 16.44 14.94 3.13
C THR A 186 15.26 14.80 4.10
N LEU A 187 15.02 13.59 4.61
CA LEU A 187 13.92 13.27 5.52
C LEU A 187 13.94 14.18 6.77
N SER A 188 12.83 14.87 7.00
CA SER A 188 12.62 15.82 8.10
C SER A 188 11.14 15.85 8.51
N PRO A 189 10.81 16.31 9.74
CA PRO A 189 9.43 16.41 10.19
C PRO A 189 8.55 17.22 9.23
N ASN A 190 7.33 16.76 9.00
CA ASN A 190 6.35 17.37 8.12
C ASN A 190 4.92 16.96 8.53
N GLY A 191 3.92 17.19 7.68
CA GLY A 191 2.52 16.84 7.98
C GLY A 191 2.23 15.33 8.04
N LEU A 192 3.20 14.46 7.73
CA LEU A 192 3.09 13.01 7.73
C LEU A 192 3.93 12.36 8.84
N ILE A 193 5.15 12.86 9.04
CA ILE A 193 6.07 12.37 10.07
C ILE A 193 6.41 13.45 11.10
N MET A 194 6.40 13.06 12.38
CA MET A 194 6.71 13.92 13.52
C MET A 194 8.04 13.51 14.15
N ALA A 195 8.69 14.43 14.87
CA ALA A 195 9.80 14.09 15.74
C ALA A 195 9.29 13.28 16.96
N VAL A 196 10.11 12.32 17.40
CA VAL A 196 9.90 11.56 18.65
C VAL A 196 10.47 12.33 19.83
#